data_AF-A0A957ZA79-F1
#
_entry.id   AF-A0A957ZA79-F1
#
_cell.length_a   1.000
_cell.length_b   1.000
_cell.length_c   1.000
_cell.angle_alpha   90.00
_cell.angle_beta   90.00
_cell.angle_gamma   90.00
#
_symmetry.space_group_name_H-M   'P 1'
#
loop_
_entity.id
_entity.type
_entity.pdbx_description
1 polymer ?
#
loop_
_entity_poly.entity_id
_entity_poly.type
_entity_poly.pdbx_seq_one_letter_code
_entity_poly.pdbx_strand_id
1 'polypeptide(L)'
;MSMQTFDASRTDAAWTTPRFPRWLAASGIWLPLAAYLVMAILYLLAVPPLEGFDAVAHMNAINFYRKERRLPLFDRPTGDFSYELIAQPPLYHAIAALATAWLPYDDADQYVHESVNRYFPERSQRQSVVLPQMPAAVNRAMLVARLVSLLGGILTVSATWLWVRTALPDQRWLPTAVTATVALNPLFLFISTSITNDAWAAAGTVVVIWLITAAAARANTPWFHWLLIGVVTGLAVLVKYSVPIVAAPALLILLQYGRHRPLGRFVQIAALLFAGAVLTAGFWYGRSTLLYGSPIPLDAMSTALIALLRPALMPLAEVWAILPFL
;
A
#
# COMPACT_ATOMS: atom_id res chain seq x y z
N MET A 1 33.25 15.83 60.34
CA MET A 1 33.70 15.62 58.95
C MET A 1 33.87 14.11 58.76
N SER A 2 32.76 13.41 58.48
CA SER A 2 32.79 12.00 58.07
C SER A 2 31.96 11.89 56.79
N MET A 3 32.60 11.31 55.79
CA MET A 3 32.12 11.23 54.41
C MET A 3 31.33 9.92 54.30
N GLN A 4 30.00 10.01 54.30
CA GLN A 4 29.15 8.85 53.99
C GLN A 4 29.27 8.57 52.49
N THR A 5 29.92 7.46 52.17
CA THR A 5 29.96 6.87 50.83
C THR A 5 28.57 6.39 50.45
N PHE A 6 28.00 6.97 49.41
CA PHE A 6 26.74 6.54 48.80
C PHE A 6 26.99 5.22 48.08
N ASP A 7 26.39 4.15 48.59
CA ASP A 7 26.43 2.79 48.01
C ASP A 7 25.53 2.74 46.77
N ALA A 8 26.15 2.60 45.59
CA ALA A 8 25.49 2.57 44.28
C ALA A 8 25.15 1.14 43.82
N SER A 9 24.62 0.29 44.71
CA SER A 9 24.38 -1.14 44.43
C SER A 9 22.89 -1.58 44.46
N ARG A 10 21.95 -0.70 44.11
CA ARG A 10 20.53 -1.08 44.00
C ARG A 10 19.80 -0.43 42.83
N THR A 11 19.99 -0.95 41.61
CA THR A 11 19.00 -0.85 40.52
C THR A 11 19.01 -2.07 39.60
N ASP A 12 19.03 -3.28 40.16
CA ASP A 12 18.59 -4.48 39.42
C ASP A 12 17.05 -4.55 39.41
N ALA A 13 16.42 -3.59 38.75
CA ALA A 13 15.05 -3.75 38.28
C ALA A 13 15.10 -4.60 37.00
N ALA A 14 15.26 -5.90 37.19
CA ALA A 14 15.07 -6.87 36.13
C ALA A 14 13.65 -6.71 35.59
N TRP A 15 13.52 -6.11 34.41
CA TRP A 15 12.29 -6.12 33.63
C TRP A 15 11.95 -7.59 33.34
N THR A 16 11.08 -8.16 34.16
CA THR A 16 10.55 -9.51 33.98
C THR A 16 9.68 -9.49 32.73
N THR A 17 10.28 -9.78 31.58
CA THR A 17 9.53 -10.02 30.35
C THR A 17 8.51 -11.14 30.62
N PRO A 18 7.20 -10.92 30.42
CA PRO A 18 6.20 -11.95 30.63
C PRO A 18 6.54 -13.17 29.77
N ARG A 19 6.74 -14.33 30.41
CA ARG A 19 7.02 -15.60 29.71
C ARG A 19 5.71 -16.15 29.15
N PHE A 20 5.31 -15.70 27.97
CA PHE A 20 4.17 -16.28 27.27
C PHE A 20 4.46 -17.73 26.81
N PRO A 21 3.44 -18.61 26.80
CA PRO A 21 3.57 -19.98 26.31
C PRO A 21 4.15 -20.06 24.89
N ARG A 22 5.10 -20.98 24.66
CA ARG A 22 5.81 -21.16 23.38
C ARG A 22 4.90 -21.39 22.16
N TRP A 23 3.67 -21.89 22.33
CA TRP A 23 2.71 -22.10 21.25
C TRP A 23 2.06 -20.82 20.73
N LEU A 24 1.97 -19.76 21.53
CA LEU A 24 1.55 -18.42 21.06
C LEU A 24 2.59 -17.78 20.11
N ALA A 25 3.86 -18.22 20.16
CA ALA A 25 4.93 -17.64 19.35
C ALA A 25 4.98 -18.15 17.89
N ALA A 26 4.42 -19.34 17.62
CA ALA A 26 4.26 -19.86 16.25
C ALA A 26 2.87 -19.55 15.67
N SER A 27 1.86 -19.39 16.54
CA SER A 27 0.45 -19.16 16.18
C SER A 27 0.01 -17.70 16.28
N GLY A 28 0.91 -16.79 16.65
CA GLY A 28 0.57 -15.40 17.01
C GLY A 28 0.00 -14.54 15.88
N ILE A 29 0.15 -14.96 14.62
CA ILE A 29 -0.43 -14.30 13.45
C ILE A 29 -1.92 -14.64 13.26
N TRP A 30 -2.36 -15.84 13.67
CA TRP A 30 -3.69 -16.33 13.31
C TRP A 30 -4.81 -15.52 13.95
N LEU A 31 -4.60 -15.07 15.20
CA LEU A 31 -5.60 -14.25 15.89
C LEU A 31 -5.84 -12.89 15.19
N PRO A 32 -4.83 -12.03 14.98
CA PRO A 32 -5.05 -10.76 14.30
C PRO A 32 -5.48 -10.94 12.84
N LEU A 33 -4.99 -11.98 12.14
CA LEU A 33 -5.40 -12.26 10.76
C LEU A 33 -6.87 -12.72 10.69
N ALA A 34 -7.31 -13.60 11.59
CA ALA A 34 -8.70 -14.02 11.65
C ALA A 34 -9.62 -12.84 12.02
N ALA A 35 -9.23 -12.02 12.99
CA ALA A 35 -9.96 -10.82 13.36
C ALA A 35 -10.05 -9.83 12.18
N TYR A 36 -8.95 -9.61 11.47
CA TYR A 36 -8.92 -8.82 10.24
C TYR A 36 -9.90 -9.34 9.20
N LEU A 37 -9.87 -10.65 8.91
CA LEU A 37 -10.73 -11.26 7.89
C LEU A 37 -12.20 -11.15 8.25
N VAL A 38 -12.57 -11.40 9.51
CA VAL A 38 -13.95 -11.24 9.99
C VAL A 38 -14.40 -9.79 9.81
N MET A 39 -13.60 -8.83 10.26
CA MET A 39 -13.93 -7.42 10.12
C MET A 39 -13.99 -6.98 8.65
N ALA A 40 -13.04 -7.43 7.82
CA ALA A 40 -13.01 -7.13 6.40
C ALA A 40 -14.25 -7.67 5.67
N ILE A 41 -14.72 -8.87 6.01
CA ILE A 41 -15.97 -9.43 5.47
C ILE A 41 -17.17 -8.56 5.90
N LEU A 42 -17.23 -8.14 7.17
CA LEU A 42 -18.30 -7.26 7.64
C LEU A 42 -18.30 -5.92 6.89
N TYR A 43 -17.14 -5.31 6.66
CA TYR A 43 -17.01 -4.10 5.84
C TYR A 43 -17.42 -4.36 4.38
N LEU A 44 -17.02 -5.50 3.80
CA LEU A 44 -17.36 -5.87 2.44
C LEU A 44 -18.89 -5.95 2.23
N LEU A 45 -19.59 -6.49 3.23
CA LEU A 45 -21.05 -6.64 3.24
C LEU A 45 -21.79 -5.34 3.57
N ALA A 46 -21.26 -4.53 4.48
CA ALA A 46 -21.95 -3.33 4.99
C ALA A 46 -21.70 -2.07 4.13
N VAL A 47 -20.57 -2.00 3.44
CA VAL A 47 -20.15 -0.83 2.66
C VAL A 47 -20.44 -1.06 1.18
N PRO A 48 -21.25 -0.19 0.53
CA PRO A 48 -21.47 -0.23 -0.91
C PRO A 48 -20.15 -0.15 -1.69
N PRO A 49 -20.04 -0.81 -2.86
CA PRO A 49 -18.76 -0.92 -3.57
C PRO A 49 -18.10 0.39 -3.97
N LEU A 50 -18.90 1.44 -4.22
CA LEU A 50 -18.45 2.74 -4.72
C LEU A 50 -18.34 3.81 -3.63
N GLU A 51 -18.37 3.41 -2.36
CA GLU A 51 -18.27 4.33 -1.22
C GLU A 51 -16.82 4.71 -0.86
N GLY A 52 -15.83 4.00 -1.41
CA GLY A 52 -14.42 4.34 -1.21
C GLY A 52 -14.03 5.64 -1.91
N PHE A 53 -13.12 6.41 -1.32
CA PHE A 53 -12.73 7.77 -1.74
C PHE A 53 -12.58 7.95 -3.26
N ASP A 54 -11.88 7.01 -3.91
CA ASP A 54 -11.55 7.06 -5.33
C ASP A 54 -12.12 5.85 -6.10
N ALA A 55 -13.11 5.15 -5.53
CA ALA A 55 -13.57 3.84 -6.02
C ALA A 55 -14.11 3.90 -7.46
N VAL A 56 -14.81 4.98 -7.80
CA VAL A 56 -15.30 5.25 -9.17
C VAL A 56 -14.13 5.35 -10.16
N ALA A 57 -13.12 6.15 -9.83
CA ALA A 57 -11.95 6.34 -10.69
C ALA A 57 -11.16 5.05 -10.87
N HIS A 58 -10.93 4.29 -9.78
CA HIS A 58 -10.28 2.99 -9.87
C HIS A 58 -11.09 1.99 -10.72
N MET A 59 -12.41 1.94 -10.57
CA MET A 59 -13.26 1.04 -11.35
C MET A 59 -13.23 1.39 -12.85
N ASN A 60 -13.29 2.68 -13.20
CA ASN A 60 -13.11 3.14 -14.57
C ASN A 60 -11.74 2.76 -15.12
N ALA A 61 -10.67 2.96 -14.35
CA ALA A 61 -9.31 2.57 -14.75
C ALA A 61 -9.17 1.06 -14.99
N ILE A 62 -9.82 0.23 -14.15
CA ILE A 62 -9.89 -1.23 -14.35
C ILE A 62 -10.60 -1.57 -15.67
N ASN A 63 -11.74 -0.92 -15.95
CA ASN A 63 -12.50 -1.13 -17.18
C ASN A 63 -11.68 -0.71 -18.42
N PHE A 64 -10.93 0.40 -18.34
CA PHE A 64 -10.02 0.85 -19.39
C PHE A 64 -8.98 -0.22 -19.74
N TYR A 65 -8.25 -0.77 -18.76
CA TYR A 65 -7.23 -1.79 -19.04
C TYR A 65 -7.83 -3.05 -19.68
N ARG A 66 -9.06 -3.43 -19.28
CA ARG A 66 -9.76 -4.58 -19.87
C ARG A 66 -10.20 -4.33 -21.32
N LYS A 67 -10.80 -3.17 -21.59
CA LYS A 67 -11.32 -2.78 -22.92
C LYS A 67 -10.21 -2.45 -23.90
N GLU A 68 -9.38 -1.50 -23.53
CA GLU A 68 -8.44 -0.83 -24.43
C GLU A 68 -7.16 -1.63 -24.62
N ARG A 69 -6.82 -2.50 -23.65
CA ARG A 69 -5.65 -3.40 -23.67
C ARG A 69 -4.34 -2.68 -24.03
N ARG A 70 -4.23 -1.42 -23.61
CA ARG A 70 -3.08 -0.54 -23.84
C ARG A 70 -2.77 0.24 -22.59
N LEU A 71 -1.56 0.81 -22.53
CA LEU A 71 -1.18 1.73 -21.46
C LEU A 71 -1.83 3.11 -21.71
N PRO A 72 -2.29 3.80 -20.66
CA PRO A 72 -2.89 5.13 -20.78
C PRO A 72 -1.86 6.16 -21.26
N LEU A 73 -2.35 7.19 -21.94
CA LEU A 73 -1.62 8.42 -22.24
C LEU A 73 -1.97 9.46 -21.18
N PHE A 74 -1.04 10.35 -20.86
CA PHE A 74 -1.26 11.39 -19.84
C PHE A 74 -1.80 12.63 -20.53
N ASP A 75 -3.03 12.49 -21.02
CA ASP A 75 -3.79 13.53 -21.70
C ASP A 75 -5.11 13.81 -20.97
N ARG A 76 -5.74 14.94 -21.31
CA ARG A 76 -7.00 15.35 -20.67
C ARG A 76 -8.13 14.33 -20.86
N PRO A 77 -8.39 13.79 -22.07
CA PRO A 77 -9.45 12.79 -22.24
C PRO A 77 -9.28 11.57 -21.34
N THR A 78 -8.05 11.08 -21.15
CA THR A 78 -7.78 9.97 -20.23
C THR A 78 -8.01 10.37 -18.78
N GLY A 79 -7.57 11.57 -18.38
CA GLY A 79 -7.77 12.10 -17.03
C GLY A 79 -9.24 12.34 -16.68
N ASP A 80 -10.02 12.87 -17.63
CA ASP A 80 -11.45 13.11 -17.48
C ASP A 80 -12.24 11.79 -17.35
N PHE A 81 -11.80 10.73 -18.04
CA PHE A 81 -12.38 9.39 -17.89
C PHE A 81 -12.05 8.76 -16.53
N SER A 82 -10.78 8.84 -16.12
CA SER A 82 -10.32 8.43 -14.80
C SER A 82 -8.95 9.01 -14.48
N TYR A 83 -8.88 9.85 -13.45
CA TYR A 83 -7.59 10.39 -12.98
C TYR A 83 -6.66 9.30 -12.46
N GLU A 84 -7.19 8.16 -12.01
CA GLU A 84 -6.40 7.02 -11.53
C GLU A 84 -5.58 6.33 -12.64
N LEU A 85 -5.91 6.55 -13.92
CA LEU A 85 -5.07 6.11 -15.05
C LEU A 85 -3.77 6.92 -15.20
N ILE A 86 -3.75 8.13 -14.65
CA ILE A 86 -2.64 9.09 -14.77
C ILE A 86 -1.90 9.20 -13.43
N ALA A 87 -2.66 9.29 -12.34
CA ALA A 87 -2.14 9.52 -11.01
C ALA A 87 -1.35 8.33 -10.47
N GLN A 88 -1.51 7.12 -11.02
CA GLN A 88 -0.87 5.92 -10.48
C GLN A 88 -0.27 5.01 -11.56
N PRO A 89 0.78 4.23 -11.21
CA PRO A 89 1.26 3.15 -12.05
C PRO A 89 0.28 1.95 -12.09
N PRO A 90 0.46 1.00 -13.03
CA PRO A 90 -0.64 0.18 -13.51
C PRO A 90 -0.94 -1.10 -12.71
N LEU A 91 -0.11 -1.52 -11.75
CA LEU A 91 -0.12 -2.92 -11.29
C LEU A 91 -1.46 -3.36 -10.70
N TYR A 92 -2.02 -2.56 -9.79
CA TYR A 92 -3.31 -2.89 -9.16
C TYR A 92 -4.42 -3.00 -10.21
N HIS A 93 -4.54 -1.97 -11.07
CA HIS A 93 -5.61 -1.91 -12.07
C HIS A 93 -5.47 -3.01 -13.12
N ALA A 94 -4.24 -3.34 -13.54
CA ALA A 94 -3.97 -4.42 -14.48
C ALA A 94 -4.31 -5.81 -13.88
N ILE A 95 -3.96 -6.06 -12.61
CA ILE A 95 -4.32 -7.31 -11.92
C ILE A 95 -5.84 -7.42 -11.80
N ALA A 96 -6.51 -6.34 -11.38
CA ALA A 96 -7.96 -6.33 -11.23
C ALA A 96 -8.67 -6.50 -12.58
N ALA A 97 -8.17 -5.87 -13.66
CA ALA A 97 -8.69 -6.03 -15.02
C ALA A 97 -8.52 -7.47 -15.53
N LEU A 98 -7.39 -8.12 -15.24
CA LEU A 98 -7.18 -9.53 -15.57
C LEU A 98 -8.12 -10.44 -14.77
N ALA A 99 -8.28 -10.19 -13.47
CA ALA A 99 -9.16 -10.98 -12.58
C ALA A 99 -10.64 -10.89 -12.97
N THR A 100 -11.01 -9.84 -13.70
CA THR A 100 -12.39 -9.59 -14.17
C THR A 100 -12.56 -9.80 -15.67
N ALA A 101 -11.51 -10.19 -16.40
CA ALA A 101 -11.52 -10.28 -17.87
C ALA A 101 -12.62 -11.20 -18.45
N TRP A 102 -13.09 -12.18 -17.67
CA TRP A 102 -14.13 -13.15 -18.03
C TRP A 102 -15.57 -12.61 -17.89
N LEU A 103 -15.77 -11.43 -17.30
CA LEU A 103 -17.09 -10.81 -17.13
C LEU A 103 -17.40 -9.86 -18.29
N PRO A 104 -18.64 -9.82 -18.80
CA PRO A 104 -19.07 -8.84 -19.81
C PRO A 104 -19.62 -7.58 -19.12
N TYR A 105 -18.76 -6.59 -18.87
CA TYR A 105 -19.14 -5.32 -18.21
C TYR A 105 -18.55 -4.09 -18.93
N ASP A 106 -18.54 -4.11 -20.25
CA ASP A 106 -17.97 -3.00 -21.03
C ASP A 106 -18.65 -1.67 -20.65
N ASP A 107 -19.97 -1.62 -20.57
CA ASP A 107 -20.74 -0.43 -20.17
C ASP A 107 -20.65 -0.02 -18.68
N ALA A 108 -19.77 -0.63 -17.87
CA ALA A 108 -19.67 -0.33 -16.45
C ALA A 108 -19.36 1.14 -16.12
N ASP A 109 -18.65 1.87 -16.99
CA ASP A 109 -18.35 3.28 -16.77
C ASP A 109 -19.61 4.15 -16.71
N GLN A 110 -20.63 3.84 -17.50
CA GLN A 110 -21.93 4.52 -17.43
C GLN A 110 -22.58 4.30 -16.05
N TYR A 111 -22.67 3.05 -15.62
CA TYR A 111 -23.34 2.70 -14.37
C TYR A 111 -22.61 3.23 -13.14
N VAL A 112 -21.28 3.18 -13.14
CA VAL A 112 -20.46 3.67 -12.03
C VAL A 112 -20.57 5.20 -11.93
N HIS A 113 -20.64 5.91 -13.06
CA HIS A 113 -20.87 7.36 -13.08
C HIS A 113 -22.28 7.72 -12.58
N GLU A 114 -23.31 6.99 -13.01
CA GLU A 114 -24.70 7.19 -12.54
C GLU A 114 -24.89 6.86 -11.05
N SER A 115 -24.01 6.02 -10.48
CA SER A 115 -24.03 5.66 -9.07
C SER A 115 -23.49 6.75 -8.13
N VAL A 116 -22.98 7.88 -8.63
CA VAL A 116 -22.55 8.99 -7.77
C VAL A 116 -23.76 9.68 -7.14
N ASN A 117 -23.74 9.84 -5.81
CA ASN A 117 -24.83 10.47 -5.09
C ASN A 117 -24.78 12.01 -5.24
N ARG A 118 -25.70 12.57 -6.03
CA ARG A 118 -25.81 14.03 -6.25
C ARG A 118 -26.13 14.84 -4.99
N TYR A 119 -26.59 14.18 -3.93
CA TYR A 119 -26.92 14.82 -2.65
C TYR A 119 -25.75 14.82 -1.66
N PHE A 120 -24.62 14.18 -2.00
CA PHE A 120 -23.42 14.22 -1.18
C PHE A 120 -22.65 15.54 -1.38
N PRO A 121 -22.07 16.15 -0.33
CA PRO A 121 -22.19 15.82 1.09
C PRO A 121 -23.36 16.53 1.80
N GLU A 122 -24.04 17.45 1.13
CA GLU A 122 -24.95 18.43 1.75
C GLU A 122 -26.21 17.80 2.37
N ARG A 123 -26.80 16.81 1.68
CA ARG A 123 -28.08 16.20 2.05
C ARG A 123 -27.97 14.69 2.28
N SER A 124 -26.80 14.11 2.04
CA SER A 124 -26.52 12.70 2.28
C SER A 124 -25.08 12.49 2.71
N GLN A 125 -24.88 11.59 3.67
CA GLN A 125 -23.56 11.11 4.09
C GLN A 125 -23.03 9.99 3.18
N ARG A 126 -23.86 9.47 2.26
CA ARG A 126 -23.47 8.43 1.31
C ARG A 126 -22.90 9.04 0.04
N GLN A 127 -21.70 8.65 -0.36
CA GLN A 127 -21.09 9.10 -1.62
C GLN A 127 -21.68 8.41 -2.84
N SER A 128 -22.20 7.19 -2.65
CA SER A 128 -22.75 6.36 -3.73
C SER A 128 -24.19 5.92 -3.51
N VAL A 129 -24.88 5.63 -4.61
CA VAL A 129 -26.22 5.01 -4.64
C VAL A 129 -26.17 3.69 -5.41
N VAL A 130 -26.99 2.73 -4.97
CA VAL A 130 -27.17 1.46 -5.66
C VAL A 130 -28.25 1.62 -6.72
N LEU A 131 -27.88 1.40 -7.98
CA LEU A 131 -28.82 1.48 -9.10
C LEU A 131 -29.66 0.20 -9.19
N PRO A 132 -31.00 0.28 -9.24
CA PRO A 132 -31.87 -0.90 -9.39
C PRO A 132 -31.57 -1.75 -10.64
N GLN A 133 -31.18 -1.10 -11.73
CA GLN A 133 -30.92 -1.69 -13.05
C GLN A 133 -29.46 -2.13 -13.26
N MET A 134 -28.61 -2.10 -12.22
CA MET A 134 -27.19 -2.44 -12.34
C MET A 134 -27.00 -3.90 -12.80
N PRO A 135 -26.34 -4.16 -13.94
CA PRO A 135 -26.12 -5.51 -14.42
C PRO A 135 -25.33 -6.36 -13.40
N ALA A 136 -25.68 -7.64 -13.30
CA ALA A 136 -25.00 -8.56 -12.38
C ALA A 136 -23.50 -8.68 -12.67
N ALA A 137 -23.09 -8.55 -13.94
CA ALA A 137 -21.68 -8.57 -14.34
C ALA A 137 -20.89 -7.37 -13.77
N VAL A 138 -21.47 -6.16 -13.79
CA VAL A 138 -20.86 -4.96 -13.20
C VAL A 138 -20.70 -5.11 -11.69
N ASN A 139 -21.75 -5.58 -11.00
CA ASN A 139 -21.69 -5.87 -9.56
C ASN A 139 -20.62 -6.91 -9.20
N ARG A 140 -20.50 -7.99 -9.98
CA ARG A 140 -19.45 -9.01 -9.80
C ARG A 140 -18.06 -8.43 -10.05
N ALA A 141 -17.90 -7.58 -11.07
CA ALA A 141 -16.62 -6.94 -11.37
C ALA A 141 -16.16 -6.05 -10.20
N MET A 142 -17.07 -5.24 -9.64
CA MET A 142 -16.81 -4.43 -8.45
C MET A 142 -16.43 -5.30 -7.25
N LEU A 143 -17.14 -6.40 -7.00
CA LEU A 143 -16.80 -7.33 -5.93
C LEU A 143 -15.40 -7.93 -6.11
N VAL A 144 -15.07 -8.42 -7.31
CA VAL A 144 -13.75 -8.98 -7.61
C VAL A 144 -12.66 -7.92 -7.41
N ALA A 145 -12.88 -6.68 -7.86
CA ALA A 145 -11.93 -5.59 -7.65
C ALA A 145 -11.68 -5.28 -6.16
N ARG A 146 -12.74 -5.31 -5.33
CA ARG A 146 -12.61 -5.19 -3.87
C ARG A 146 -11.86 -6.39 -3.25
N LEU A 147 -12.11 -7.60 -3.74
CA LEU A 147 -11.37 -8.79 -3.30
C LEU A 147 -9.88 -8.69 -3.67
N VAL A 148 -9.55 -8.12 -4.84
CA VAL A 148 -8.16 -7.83 -5.22
C VAL A 148 -7.54 -6.82 -4.24
N SER A 149 -8.23 -5.74 -3.87
CA SER A 149 -7.75 -4.82 -2.83
C SER A 149 -7.52 -5.52 -1.49
N LEU A 150 -8.45 -6.39 -1.09
CA LEU A 150 -8.39 -7.16 0.14
C LEU A 150 -7.16 -8.07 0.20
N LEU A 151 -6.73 -8.63 -0.92
CA LEU A 151 -5.46 -9.38 -0.98
C LEU A 151 -4.26 -8.51 -0.57
N GLY A 152 -4.21 -7.25 -1.00
CA GLY A 152 -3.21 -6.29 -0.53
C GLY A 152 -3.29 -6.07 0.98
N GLY A 153 -4.51 -6.00 1.52
CA GLY A 153 -4.73 -5.90 2.95
C GLY A 153 -4.22 -7.13 3.74
N ILE A 154 -4.53 -8.34 3.28
CA ILE A 154 -4.04 -9.61 3.85
C ILE A 154 -2.51 -9.68 3.82
N LEU A 155 -1.91 -9.28 2.70
CA LEU A 155 -0.45 -9.23 2.54
C LEU A 155 0.17 -8.22 3.53
N THR A 156 -0.43 -7.05 3.69
CA THR A 156 0.03 -6.03 4.65
C THR A 156 0.02 -6.56 6.08
N VAL A 157 -1.08 -7.16 6.52
CA VAL A 157 -1.22 -7.74 7.87
C VAL A 157 -0.18 -8.85 8.08
N SER A 158 -0.05 -9.75 7.12
CA SER A 158 0.87 -10.89 7.21
C SER A 158 2.33 -10.45 7.22
N ALA A 159 2.71 -9.53 6.32
CA ALA A 159 4.06 -9.01 6.22
C ALA A 159 4.41 -8.10 7.40
N THR A 160 3.45 -7.40 8.01
CA THR A 160 3.68 -6.65 9.26
C THR A 160 4.11 -7.58 10.38
N TRP A 161 3.40 -8.70 10.56
CA TRP A 161 3.77 -9.70 11.57
C TRP A 161 5.17 -10.26 11.32
N LEU A 162 5.44 -10.63 10.07
CA LEU A 162 6.74 -11.18 9.66
C LEU A 162 7.88 -10.17 9.83
N TRP A 163 7.65 -8.90 9.49
CA TRP A 163 8.61 -7.82 9.67
C TRP A 163 8.98 -7.65 11.14
N VAL A 164 7.99 -7.42 12.00
CA VAL A 164 8.23 -7.17 13.43
C VAL A 164 8.89 -8.36 14.10
N ARG A 165 8.47 -9.59 13.76
CA ARG A 165 9.10 -10.81 14.26
C ARG A 165 10.57 -10.93 13.83
N THR A 166 10.89 -10.49 12.63
CA THR A 166 12.26 -10.54 12.08
C THR A 166 13.12 -9.43 12.69
N ALA A 167 12.57 -8.23 12.84
CA ALA A 167 13.27 -7.06 13.36
C ALA A 167 13.54 -7.15 14.87
N LEU A 168 12.60 -7.72 15.64
CA LEU A 168 12.62 -7.74 17.11
C LEU A 168 12.35 -9.17 17.64
N PRO A 169 13.26 -10.13 17.40
CA PRO A 169 13.03 -11.55 17.71
C PRO A 169 12.84 -11.86 19.20
N ASP A 170 13.42 -11.03 20.08
CA ASP A 170 13.34 -11.22 21.54
C ASP A 170 11.98 -10.78 22.11
N GLN A 171 11.26 -9.89 21.41
CA GLN A 171 9.99 -9.31 21.86
C GLN A 171 8.78 -10.10 21.34
N ARG A 172 8.58 -11.32 21.85
CA ARG A 172 7.59 -12.28 21.30
C ARG A 172 6.14 -11.80 21.22
N TRP A 173 5.73 -10.86 22.07
CA TRP A 173 4.36 -10.32 22.08
C TRP A 173 4.15 -9.22 21.04
N LEU A 174 5.22 -8.53 20.65
CA LEU A 174 5.17 -7.32 19.83
C LEU A 174 4.71 -7.57 18.39
N PRO A 175 5.11 -8.66 17.68
CA PRO A 175 4.58 -8.95 16.35
C PRO A 175 3.06 -9.05 16.34
N THR A 176 2.47 -9.74 17.30
CA THR A 176 1.01 -9.87 17.43
C THR A 176 0.37 -8.53 17.76
N ALA A 177 0.92 -7.77 18.71
CA ALA A 177 0.36 -6.47 19.10
C ALA A 177 0.39 -5.44 17.96
N VAL A 178 1.52 -5.27 17.28
CA VAL A 178 1.64 -4.34 16.14
C VAL A 178 0.74 -4.77 15.00
N THR A 179 0.70 -6.07 14.70
CA THR A 179 -0.17 -6.60 13.64
C THR A 179 -1.65 -6.42 13.99
N ALA A 180 -2.05 -6.58 15.25
CA ALA A 180 -3.41 -6.33 15.70
C ALA A 180 -3.80 -4.86 15.54
N THR A 181 -2.89 -3.92 15.86
CA THR A 181 -3.11 -2.48 15.64
C THR A 181 -3.34 -2.16 14.16
N VAL A 182 -2.57 -2.77 13.25
CA VAL A 182 -2.76 -2.59 11.80
C VAL A 182 -4.06 -3.25 11.33
N ALA A 183 -4.29 -4.50 11.73
CA ALA A 183 -5.46 -5.30 11.36
C ALA A 183 -6.80 -4.69 11.81
N LEU A 184 -6.83 -4.08 12.99
CA LEU A 184 -8.04 -3.51 13.58
C LEU A 184 -8.14 -1.99 13.39
N ASN A 185 -7.24 -1.38 12.61
CA ASN A 185 -7.36 0.01 12.23
C ASN A 185 -8.60 0.19 11.33
N PRO A 186 -9.63 0.96 11.75
CA PRO A 186 -10.88 1.08 11.00
C PRO A 186 -10.69 1.67 9.60
N LEU A 187 -9.79 2.65 9.46
CA LEU A 187 -9.48 3.26 8.16
C LEU A 187 -8.80 2.26 7.24
N PHE A 188 -7.88 1.45 7.77
CA PHE A 188 -7.21 0.41 6.98
C PHE A 188 -8.17 -0.69 6.54
N LEU A 189 -9.11 -1.11 7.40
CA LEU A 189 -10.18 -2.06 7.05
C LEU A 189 -11.09 -1.52 5.95
N PHE A 190 -11.51 -0.25 6.07
CA PHE A 190 -12.32 0.43 5.06
C PHE A 190 -11.61 0.50 3.70
N ILE A 191 -10.37 0.98 3.68
CA ILE A 191 -9.58 1.11 2.46
C ILE A 191 -9.31 -0.26 1.82
N SER A 192 -8.91 -1.26 2.62
CA SER A 192 -8.62 -2.62 2.12
C SER A 192 -9.81 -3.33 1.52
N THR A 193 -11.03 -2.91 1.86
CA THR A 193 -12.28 -3.49 1.34
C THR A 193 -12.96 -2.59 0.29
N SER A 194 -12.32 -1.49 -0.08
CA SER A 194 -12.74 -0.59 -1.18
C SER A 194 -12.04 -0.96 -2.49
N ILE A 195 -12.49 -0.40 -3.62
CA ILE A 195 -11.78 -0.55 -4.91
C ILE A 195 -10.63 0.46 -4.93
N THR A 196 -9.39 0.02 -4.65
CA THR A 196 -8.22 0.91 -4.51
C THR A 196 -6.89 0.18 -4.58
N ASN A 197 -5.86 0.89 -5.06
CA ASN A 197 -4.46 0.46 -5.03
C ASN A 197 -3.77 0.68 -3.67
N ASP A 198 -4.37 1.43 -2.74
CA ASP A 198 -3.72 1.82 -1.48
C ASP A 198 -3.36 0.63 -0.58
N ALA A 199 -4.23 -0.38 -0.54
CA ALA A 199 -3.96 -1.61 0.20
C ALA A 199 -2.72 -2.35 -0.34
N TRP A 200 -2.49 -2.29 -1.66
CA TRP A 200 -1.30 -2.85 -2.30
C TRP A 200 -0.07 -1.97 -2.09
N ALA A 201 -0.22 -0.65 -1.96
CA ALA A 201 0.88 0.26 -1.67
C ALA A 201 1.41 0.01 -0.25
N ALA A 202 0.51 -0.16 0.72
CA ALA A 202 0.85 -0.59 2.06
C ALA A 202 1.55 -1.97 2.05
N ALA A 203 0.98 -2.95 1.32
CA ALA A 203 1.54 -4.30 1.20
C ALA A 203 2.95 -4.29 0.64
N GLY A 204 3.15 -3.65 -0.52
CA GLY A 204 4.45 -3.56 -1.17
C GLY A 204 5.50 -2.91 -0.28
N THR A 205 5.13 -1.84 0.44
CA THR A 205 6.02 -1.14 1.37
C THR A 205 6.49 -2.07 2.49
N VAL A 206 5.56 -2.70 3.22
CA VAL A 206 5.94 -3.55 4.36
C VAL A 206 6.60 -4.86 3.92
N VAL A 207 6.23 -5.42 2.76
CA VAL A 207 6.87 -6.62 2.19
C VAL A 207 8.32 -6.31 1.83
N VAL A 208 8.61 -5.18 1.16
CA VAL A 208 9.98 -4.79 0.82
C VAL A 208 10.80 -4.58 2.09
N ILE A 209 10.27 -3.85 3.07
CA ILE A 209 10.95 -3.64 4.37
C ILE A 209 11.22 -4.98 5.05
N TRP A 210 10.22 -5.87 5.12
CA TRP A 210 10.38 -7.20 5.71
C TRP A 210 11.48 -7.99 5.01
N LEU A 211 11.46 -8.07 3.68
CA LEU A 211 12.44 -8.86 2.93
C LEU A 211 13.87 -8.33 3.10
N ILE A 212 14.04 -7.00 3.09
CA ILE A 212 15.35 -6.37 3.36
C ILE A 212 15.80 -6.68 4.79
N THR A 213 14.90 -6.56 5.77
CA THR A 213 15.19 -6.90 7.18
C THR A 213 15.58 -8.37 7.32
N ALA A 214 14.86 -9.28 6.67
CA ALA A 214 15.14 -10.72 6.69
C ALA A 214 16.46 -11.08 6.01
N ALA A 215 16.79 -10.40 4.91
CA ALA A 215 18.09 -10.53 4.24
C ALA A 215 19.23 -9.98 5.09
N ALA A 216 19.02 -8.86 5.80
CA ALA A 216 20.00 -8.25 6.67
C ALA A 216 20.25 -9.05 7.96
N ALA A 217 19.23 -9.76 8.47
CA ALA A 217 19.35 -10.59 9.66
C ALA A 217 20.22 -11.86 9.46
N ARG A 218 20.54 -12.23 8.20
CA ARG A 218 21.38 -13.38 7.88
C ARG A 218 22.86 -13.00 7.84
N ALA A 219 23.72 -13.92 8.30
CA ALA A 219 25.18 -13.74 8.22
C ALA A 219 25.65 -13.53 6.77
N ASN A 220 25.17 -14.34 5.83
CA ASN A 220 25.44 -14.18 4.40
C ASN A 220 24.16 -14.41 3.58
N THR A 221 23.74 -13.38 2.87
CA THR A 221 22.62 -13.46 1.92
C THR A 221 23.17 -13.57 0.50
N PRO A 222 22.79 -14.60 -0.27
CA PRO A 222 23.30 -14.79 -1.62
C PRO A 222 22.74 -13.70 -2.56
N TRP A 223 23.49 -13.40 -3.62
CA TRP A 223 23.22 -12.27 -4.52
C TRP A 223 21.80 -12.31 -5.13
N PHE A 224 21.31 -13.49 -5.50
CA PHE A 224 20.01 -13.64 -6.16
C PHE A 224 18.82 -13.25 -5.26
N HIS A 225 18.98 -13.32 -3.93
CA HIS A 225 17.95 -12.82 -3.01
C HIS A 225 17.83 -11.31 -3.11
N TRP A 226 18.94 -10.56 -3.19
CA TRP A 226 18.90 -9.11 -3.37
C TRP A 226 18.28 -8.72 -4.71
N LEU A 227 18.55 -9.49 -5.77
CA LEU A 227 17.88 -9.30 -7.06
C LEU A 227 16.36 -9.51 -6.94
N LEU A 228 15.93 -10.60 -6.28
CA LEU A 228 14.52 -10.89 -6.06
C LEU A 228 13.82 -9.82 -5.21
N ILE A 229 14.49 -9.30 -4.18
CA ILE A 229 13.97 -8.17 -3.41
C ILE A 229 13.77 -6.96 -4.32
N GLY A 230 14.74 -6.66 -5.20
CA GLY A 230 14.61 -5.63 -6.21
C GLY A 230 13.40 -5.84 -7.12
N VAL A 231 13.17 -7.07 -7.60
CA VAL A 231 12.00 -7.43 -8.41
C VAL A 231 10.70 -7.11 -7.67
N VAL A 232 10.60 -7.50 -6.39
CA VAL A 232 9.45 -7.20 -5.53
C VAL A 232 9.31 -5.69 -5.29
N THR A 233 10.42 -4.97 -5.10
CA THR A 233 10.42 -3.50 -5.00
C THR A 233 9.89 -2.85 -6.28
N GLY A 234 10.29 -3.34 -7.46
CA GLY A 234 9.77 -2.86 -8.73
C GLY A 234 8.27 -3.10 -8.87
N LEU A 235 7.76 -4.27 -8.47
CA LEU A 235 6.32 -4.52 -8.40
C LEU A 235 5.63 -3.56 -7.42
N ALA A 236 6.21 -3.31 -6.25
CA ALA A 236 5.66 -2.40 -5.27
C ALA A 236 5.55 -0.95 -5.80
N VAL A 237 6.58 -0.43 -6.48
CA VAL A 237 6.53 0.92 -7.05
C VAL A 237 5.57 1.02 -8.25
N LEU A 238 5.28 -0.10 -8.93
CA LEU A 238 4.21 -0.15 -9.94
C LEU A 238 2.79 -0.09 -9.36
N VAL A 239 2.64 0.02 -8.04
CA VAL A 239 1.31 0.21 -7.41
C VAL A 239 0.95 1.69 -7.28
N LYS A 240 1.89 2.52 -6.78
CA LYS A 240 1.63 3.92 -6.43
C LYS A 240 2.92 4.71 -6.51
N TYR A 241 2.88 5.94 -7.06
CA TYR A 241 4.09 6.79 -7.16
C TYR A 241 4.65 7.24 -5.80
N SER A 242 3.91 7.06 -4.71
CA SER A 242 4.39 7.32 -3.34
C SER A 242 5.20 6.17 -2.74
N VAL A 243 5.07 4.93 -3.24
CA VAL A 243 5.79 3.76 -2.71
C VAL A 243 7.32 3.89 -2.72
N PRO A 244 7.98 4.56 -3.69
CA PRO A 244 9.43 4.80 -3.63
C PRO A 244 9.95 5.41 -2.32
N ILE A 245 9.09 6.04 -1.50
CA ILE A 245 9.45 6.50 -0.15
C ILE A 245 9.99 5.38 0.75
N VAL A 246 9.68 4.10 0.45
CA VAL A 246 10.23 2.92 1.13
C VAL A 246 11.77 2.86 1.07
N ALA A 247 12.39 3.54 0.11
CA ALA A 247 13.84 3.65 0.00
C ALA A 247 14.48 4.26 1.27
N ALA A 248 13.79 5.16 1.98
CA ALA A 248 14.31 5.79 3.19
C ALA A 248 14.51 4.79 4.36
N PRO A 249 13.48 4.06 4.84
CA PRO A 249 13.69 3.03 5.86
C PRO A 249 14.56 1.87 5.36
N ALA A 250 14.46 1.51 4.07
CA ALA A 250 15.31 0.48 3.48
C ALA A 250 16.80 0.86 3.55
N LEU A 251 17.15 2.11 3.23
CA LEU A 251 18.52 2.61 3.33
C LEU A 251 19.04 2.54 4.76
N LEU A 252 18.24 2.92 5.76
CA LEU A 252 18.64 2.83 7.17
C LEU A 252 18.99 1.39 7.58
N ILE A 253 18.16 0.41 7.16
CA ILE A 253 18.42 -1.01 7.42
C ILE A 253 19.71 -1.46 6.71
N LEU A 254 19.92 -1.05 5.46
CA LEU A 254 21.10 -1.41 4.68
C LEU A 254 22.39 -0.75 5.21
N LEU A 255 22.32 0.48 5.71
CA LEU A 255 23.45 1.15 6.36
C LEU A 255 23.84 0.44 7.65
N GLN A 256 22.86 0.02 8.46
CA GLN A 256 23.10 -0.78 9.66
C GLN A 256 23.73 -2.14 9.32
N TYR A 257 23.22 -2.81 8.27
CA TYR A 257 23.80 -4.06 7.75
C TYR A 257 25.23 -3.87 7.20
N GLY A 258 25.49 -2.73 6.56
CA GLY A 258 26.74 -2.40 5.89
C GLY A 258 27.85 -1.88 6.81
N ARG A 259 27.55 -1.53 8.07
CA ARG A 259 28.49 -0.86 9.00
C ARG A 259 29.82 -1.59 9.20
N HIS A 260 29.83 -2.92 9.06
CA HIS A 260 31.01 -3.77 9.20
C HIS A 260 31.38 -4.51 7.91
N ARG A 261 30.91 -4.04 6.75
CA ARG A 261 31.09 -4.67 5.45
C ARG A 261 31.82 -3.73 4.49
N PRO A 262 32.59 -4.25 3.52
CA PRO A 262 33.27 -3.41 2.54
C PRO A 262 32.27 -2.67 1.65
N LEU A 263 32.61 -1.44 1.25
CA LEU A 263 31.78 -0.59 0.38
C LEU A 263 31.36 -1.32 -0.91
N GLY A 264 32.24 -2.13 -1.50
CA GLY A 264 31.94 -2.91 -2.70
C GLY A 264 30.73 -3.85 -2.53
N ARG A 265 30.51 -4.40 -1.33
CA ARG A 265 29.33 -5.24 -1.05
C ARG A 265 28.06 -4.40 -0.97
N PHE A 266 28.13 -3.20 -0.40
CA PHE A 266 27.01 -2.27 -0.36
C PHE A 266 26.60 -1.84 -1.77
N VAL A 267 27.57 -1.45 -2.61
CA VAL A 267 27.35 -1.10 -4.02
C VAL A 267 26.75 -2.28 -4.79
N GLN A 268 27.24 -3.51 -4.57
CA GLN A 268 26.68 -4.71 -5.19
C GLN A 268 25.21 -4.92 -4.80
N ILE A 269 24.86 -4.77 -3.52
CA ILE A 269 23.47 -4.93 -3.05
C ILE A 269 22.57 -3.85 -3.67
N ALA A 270 23.00 -2.59 -3.64
CA ALA A 270 22.26 -1.49 -4.26
C ALA A 270 22.04 -1.72 -5.76
N ALA A 271 23.08 -2.18 -6.49
CA ALA A 271 22.98 -2.50 -7.90
C ALA A 271 22.02 -3.66 -8.17
N LEU A 272 22.01 -4.71 -7.36
CA LEU A 272 21.09 -5.85 -7.51
C LEU A 272 19.64 -5.48 -7.21
N LEU A 273 19.41 -4.67 -6.17
CA LEU A 273 18.08 -4.12 -5.86
C LEU A 273 17.57 -3.25 -7.01
N PHE A 274 18.41 -2.34 -7.51
CA PHE A 274 18.07 -1.47 -8.63
C PHE A 274 17.81 -2.27 -9.91
N ALA A 275 18.67 -3.22 -10.25
CA ALA A 275 18.49 -4.09 -11.41
C ALA A 275 17.17 -4.86 -11.34
N GLY A 276 16.84 -5.45 -10.19
CA GLY A 276 15.57 -6.13 -9.99
C GLY A 276 14.37 -5.21 -10.17
N ALA A 277 14.44 -3.99 -9.64
CA ALA A 277 13.35 -3.02 -9.76
C ALA A 277 13.16 -2.55 -11.22
N VAL A 278 14.26 -2.35 -11.95
CA VAL A 278 14.21 -2.01 -13.38
C VAL A 278 13.64 -3.16 -14.22
N LEU A 279 13.91 -4.42 -13.89
CA LEU A 279 13.37 -5.57 -14.62
C LEU A 279 11.83 -5.62 -14.61
N THR A 280 11.18 -5.17 -13.52
CA THR A 280 9.72 -5.18 -13.42
C THR A 280 9.10 -3.83 -13.71
N ALA A 281 9.64 -2.73 -13.18
CA ALA A 281 9.06 -1.40 -13.30
C ALA A 281 9.66 -0.57 -14.44
N GLY A 282 10.81 -0.97 -15.00
CA GLY A 282 11.56 -0.18 -15.98
C GLY A 282 10.77 0.12 -17.25
N PHE A 283 9.88 -0.76 -17.68
CA PHE A 283 9.03 -0.50 -18.85
C PHE A 283 8.10 0.71 -18.64
N TRP A 284 7.59 0.89 -17.42
CA TRP A 284 6.67 1.98 -17.09
C TRP A 284 7.42 3.29 -16.90
N TYR A 285 8.42 3.31 -16.02
CA TYR A 285 9.20 4.52 -15.71
C TYR A 285 10.09 4.96 -16.88
N GLY A 286 10.61 4.01 -17.66
CA GLY A 286 11.33 4.27 -18.90
C GLY A 286 10.42 4.89 -19.95
N ARG A 287 9.23 4.32 -20.16
CA ARG A 287 8.20 4.90 -21.05
C ARG A 287 7.80 6.31 -20.60
N SER A 288 7.56 6.52 -19.30
CA SER A 288 7.20 7.84 -18.78
C SER A 288 8.29 8.87 -19.05
N THR A 289 9.56 8.49 -18.88
CA THR A 289 10.70 9.35 -19.23
C THR A 289 10.73 9.69 -20.72
N LEU A 290 10.53 8.70 -21.59
CA LEU A 290 10.57 8.89 -23.04
C LEU A 290 9.41 9.76 -23.57
N LEU A 291 8.21 9.60 -23.01
CA LEU A 291 7.01 10.30 -23.47
C LEU A 291 6.84 11.69 -22.83
N TYR A 292 7.27 11.84 -21.58
CA TYR A 292 6.92 13.01 -20.76
C TYR A 292 8.13 13.69 -20.11
N GLY A 293 9.35 13.23 -20.40
CA GLY A 293 10.59 13.84 -19.91
C GLY A 293 10.95 13.53 -18.44
N SER A 294 10.13 12.76 -17.72
CA SER A 294 10.40 12.39 -16.31
C SER A 294 9.86 11.00 -15.97
N PRO A 295 10.56 10.21 -15.12
CA PRO A 295 10.06 8.92 -14.64
C PRO A 295 8.79 9.05 -13.79
N ILE A 296 8.66 10.14 -13.03
CA ILE A 296 7.42 10.55 -12.34
C ILE A 296 6.97 11.85 -13.00
N PRO A 297 6.13 11.78 -14.04
CA PRO A 297 5.87 12.92 -14.92
C PRO A 297 4.82 13.88 -14.34
N LEU A 298 5.19 14.55 -13.24
CA LEU A 298 4.31 15.49 -12.52
C LEU A 298 3.77 16.60 -13.42
N ASP A 299 4.55 17.10 -14.38
CA ASP A 299 4.12 18.15 -15.31
C ASP A 299 3.06 17.65 -16.31
N ALA A 300 3.20 16.41 -16.79
CA ALA A 300 2.17 15.82 -17.65
C ALA A 300 0.91 15.51 -16.84
N MET A 301 1.06 15.00 -15.61
CA MET A 301 -0.06 14.76 -14.69
C MET A 301 -0.81 16.07 -14.38
N SER A 302 -0.09 17.15 -14.09
CA SER A 302 -0.69 18.45 -13.76
C SER A 302 -1.48 19.01 -14.95
N THR A 303 -0.95 18.85 -16.16
CA THR A 303 -1.62 19.28 -17.40
C THR A 303 -2.89 18.47 -17.69
N ALA A 304 -2.88 17.17 -17.37
CA ALA A 304 -4.01 16.27 -17.59
C ALA A 304 -5.06 16.32 -16.47
N LEU A 305 -4.65 16.65 -15.24
CA LEU A 305 -5.46 16.61 -14.02
C LEU A 305 -5.63 18.00 -13.39
N ILE A 306 -5.93 19.01 -14.21
CA ILE A 306 -5.99 20.42 -13.78
C ILE A 306 -6.95 20.62 -12.61
N ALA A 307 -8.06 19.89 -12.58
CA ALA A 307 -9.05 19.95 -11.50
C ALA A 307 -8.50 19.52 -10.13
N LEU A 308 -7.40 18.76 -10.09
CA LEU A 308 -6.76 18.27 -8.87
C LEU A 308 -5.57 19.15 -8.43
N LEU A 309 -5.23 20.19 -9.19
CA LEU A 309 -4.18 21.13 -8.82
C LEU A 309 -4.71 22.24 -7.91
N ARG A 310 -3.97 22.51 -6.84
CA ARG A 310 -4.08 23.80 -6.15
C ARG A 310 -3.04 24.77 -6.71
N PRO A 311 -3.45 26.01 -7.08
CA PRO A 311 -2.55 26.99 -7.67
C PRO A 311 -1.50 27.51 -6.68
N ALA A 312 -1.75 27.39 -5.37
CA ALA A 312 -0.80 27.71 -4.32
C ALA A 312 -0.91 26.68 -3.18
N LEU A 313 0.17 26.54 -2.41
CA LEU A 313 0.12 25.82 -1.14
C LEU A 313 -0.92 26.47 -0.23
N MET A 314 -1.71 25.65 0.45
CA MET A 314 -2.64 26.13 1.46
C MET A 314 -1.83 26.79 2.59
N PRO A 315 -2.10 28.06 2.94
CA PRO A 315 -1.44 28.73 4.05
C PRO A 315 -1.57 27.91 5.33
N LEU A 316 -0.52 27.90 6.16
CA LEU A 316 -0.51 27.09 7.38
C LEU A 316 -1.71 27.40 8.28
N ALA A 317 -2.13 28.67 8.34
CA ALA A 317 -3.32 29.10 9.09
C ALA A 317 -4.61 28.43 8.60
N GLU A 318 -4.77 28.24 7.28
CA GLU A 318 -5.93 27.58 6.69
C GLU A 318 -5.86 26.06 6.90
N VAL A 319 -4.66 25.46 6.80
CA VAL A 319 -4.44 24.06 7.20
C VAL A 319 -4.84 23.86 8.67
N TRP A 320 -4.39 24.73 9.57
CA TRP A 320 -4.75 24.68 10.99
C TRP A 320 -6.26 24.82 11.21
N ALA A 321 -6.95 25.66 10.43
CA ALA A 321 -8.40 25.83 10.58
C ALA A 321 -9.22 24.61 10.11
N ILE A 322 -8.69 23.82 9.18
CA ILE A 322 -9.36 22.64 8.60
C ILE A 322 -8.95 21.34 9.29
N LEU A 323 -7.78 21.31 9.93
CA LEU A 323 -7.37 20.18 10.75
C LEU A 323 -8.43 19.95 11.83
N PRO A 324 -9.12 18.79 11.86
CA PRO A 324 -10.00 18.46 12.95
C PRO A 324 -9.09 18.27 14.16
N PHE A 325 -8.97 19.30 15.00
CA PHE A 325 -8.30 19.17 16.28
C PHE A 325 -9.01 18.05 17.05
N LEU A 326 -8.21 17.09 17.53
CA LEU A 326 -8.64 16.06 18.47
C LEU A 326 -9.25 16.69 19.73
#